data_AF-A0AAD9V2E9-F1
#
_entry.id   AF-A0AAD9V2E9-F1
#
_cell.length_a   1.000
_cell.length_b   1.000
_cell.length_c   1.000
_cell.angle_alpha   90.00
_cell.angle_beta   90.00
_cell.angle_gamma   90.00
#
_symmetry.space_group_name_H-M   'P 1'
#
loop_
_entity.id
_entity.type
_entity.pdbx_description
1 polymer ?
#
loop_
_entity_poly.entity_id
_entity_poly.type
_entity_poly.pdbx_seq_one_letter_code
_entity_poly.pdbx_strand_id
1 'polypeptide(L)'
;MKDYILTYPKNVFNKNITPKQHYLIHLPGQILKFGPLIRLWAMRFEGKHHQFKNISKIMKSFKNLPKTLANRHQDGVRADFISLSNANDPSDHPLFRKDVSLLKGGNARKLSGVKRDDAIAYISSNCVHGTCFKKDLNTILLAQMTDSQPVFGSLENVWLSATHVFFGLKLYKTADFSIDLNAYQIEEEEMATGLFVIEVGDLLMTSVMHIYKHERCQYVCPGEDPSTLLDN
;
A
#
# COMPACT_ATOMS: atom_id res chain seq x y z
N MET A 1 -24.29 -29.26 -4.85
CA MET A 1 -24.04 -27.82 -4.59
C MET A 1 -24.34 -26.93 -5.79
N LYS A 2 -23.87 -27.25 -7.01
CA LYS A 2 -24.15 -26.45 -8.23
C LYS A 2 -25.64 -26.38 -8.59
N ASP A 3 -26.36 -27.50 -8.47
CA ASP A 3 -27.78 -27.56 -8.80
C ASP A 3 -28.63 -26.68 -7.87
N TYR A 4 -28.30 -26.65 -6.58
CA TYR A 4 -28.98 -25.82 -5.58
C TYR A 4 -28.93 -24.33 -5.91
N ILE A 5 -27.76 -23.81 -6.33
CA ILE A 5 -27.59 -22.40 -6.70
C ILE A 5 -28.39 -22.05 -7.97
N LEU A 6 -28.61 -23.01 -8.86
CA LEU A 6 -29.34 -22.82 -10.11
C LEU A 6 -30.87 -23.02 -9.95
N THR A 7 -31.33 -23.79 -8.97
CA THR A 7 -32.77 -24.03 -8.75
C THR A 7 -33.37 -23.09 -7.71
N TYR A 8 -32.58 -22.64 -6.72
CA TYR A 8 -33.06 -21.77 -5.64
C TYR A 8 -33.69 -20.45 -6.13
N PRO A 9 -33.10 -19.69 -7.08
CA PRO A 9 -33.67 -18.41 -7.50
C PRO A 9 -35.01 -18.57 -8.24
N LYS A 10 -35.13 -19.68 -8.99
CA LYS A 10 -36.32 -20.01 -9.76
C LYS A 10 -37.46 -20.45 -8.84
N ASN A 11 -37.16 -21.24 -7.81
CA ASN A 11 -38.17 -21.78 -6.90
C ASN A 11 -38.62 -20.75 -5.84
N VAL A 12 -37.73 -19.87 -5.39
CA VAL A 12 -38.03 -18.91 -4.30
C VAL A 12 -38.52 -17.56 -4.83
N PHE A 13 -37.91 -17.05 -5.91
CA PHE A 13 -38.21 -15.71 -6.43
C PHE A 13 -38.96 -15.72 -7.76
N ASN A 14 -39.29 -16.91 -8.29
CA ASN A 14 -39.96 -17.10 -9.58
C ASN A 14 -39.30 -16.31 -10.74
N LYS A 15 -37.97 -16.16 -10.70
CA LYS A 15 -37.19 -15.39 -11.69
C LYS A 15 -36.18 -16.27 -12.40
N ASN A 16 -35.99 -15.99 -13.69
CA ASN A 16 -34.95 -16.63 -14.48
C ASN A 16 -33.56 -16.16 -14.05
N ILE A 17 -32.59 -17.08 -14.13
CA ILE A 17 -31.20 -16.80 -13.79
C ILE A 17 -30.57 -15.95 -14.89
N THR A 18 -29.98 -14.83 -14.48
CA THR A 18 -29.18 -14.00 -15.39
C THR A 18 -27.82 -14.65 -15.66
N PRO A 19 -27.18 -14.39 -16.81
CA PRO A 19 -25.83 -14.89 -17.09
C PRO A 19 -24.81 -14.55 -15.99
N LYS A 20 -24.92 -13.37 -15.37
CA LYS A 20 -24.06 -12.95 -14.25
C LYS A 20 -24.21 -13.86 -13.02
N GLN A 21 -25.43 -14.26 -12.70
CA GLN A 21 -25.69 -15.18 -11.59
C GLN A 21 -25.21 -16.59 -11.90
N HIS A 22 -25.35 -17.05 -13.15
CA HIS A 22 -24.80 -18.34 -13.58
C HIS A 22 -23.28 -18.39 -13.40
N TYR A 23 -22.55 -17.30 -13.67
CA TYR A 23 -21.09 -17.27 -13.48
C TYR A 23 -20.63 -17.50 -12.04
N LEU A 24 -21.48 -17.30 -11.03
CA LEU A 24 -21.14 -17.55 -9.62
C LEU A 24 -20.74 -19.01 -9.37
N ILE A 25 -21.31 -19.97 -10.11
CA ILE A 25 -20.97 -21.40 -9.96
C ILE A 25 -19.55 -21.72 -10.45
N HIS A 26 -18.98 -20.86 -11.31
CA HIS A 26 -17.65 -21.02 -11.89
C HIS A 26 -16.57 -20.27 -11.11
N LEU A 27 -16.94 -19.30 -10.26
CA LEU A 27 -15.98 -18.52 -9.47
C LEU A 27 -15.02 -19.38 -8.64
N PRO A 28 -15.45 -20.47 -7.94
CA PRO A 28 -14.51 -21.29 -7.18
C PRO A 28 -13.43 -21.91 -8.07
N GLY A 29 -13.81 -22.42 -9.24
CA GLY A 29 -12.87 -23.00 -10.19
C GLY A 29 -11.93 -21.95 -10.81
N GLN A 30 -12.43 -20.72 -11.01
CA GLN A 30 -11.62 -19.61 -11.49
C GLN A 30 -10.63 -19.13 -10.42
N ILE A 31 -11.05 -19.05 -9.15
CA ILE A 31 -10.18 -18.67 -8.03
C ILE A 31 -9.05 -19.70 -7.86
N LEU A 32 -9.37 -21.00 -7.95
CA LEU A 32 -8.36 -22.05 -7.86
C LEU A 32 -7.34 -22.01 -9.01
N LYS A 33 -7.77 -21.64 -10.22
CA LYS A 33 -6.89 -21.61 -11.41
C LYS A 33 -6.09 -20.31 -11.55
N PHE A 34 -6.69 -19.18 -11.21
CA PHE A 34 -6.17 -17.85 -11.54
C PHE A 34 -5.91 -16.97 -10.31
N GLY A 35 -6.22 -17.47 -9.11
CA GLY A 35 -6.08 -16.72 -7.87
C GLY A 35 -7.19 -15.66 -7.68
N PRO A 36 -6.93 -14.60 -6.89
CA PRO A 36 -7.93 -13.59 -6.58
C PRO A 36 -8.50 -12.91 -7.83
N LEU A 37 -9.82 -13.04 -8.05
CA LEU A 37 -10.49 -12.56 -9.27
C LEU A 37 -10.44 -11.03 -9.45
N ILE A 38 -10.18 -10.26 -8.39
CA ILE A 38 -9.98 -8.81 -8.48
C ILE A 38 -8.79 -8.44 -9.37
N ARG A 39 -7.80 -9.33 -9.51
CA ARG A 39 -6.66 -9.14 -10.41
C ARG A 39 -7.01 -9.35 -11.89
N LEU A 40 -8.12 -10.03 -12.17
CA LEU A 40 -8.63 -10.30 -13.52
C LEU A 40 -9.66 -9.27 -13.98
N TRP A 41 -10.00 -8.30 -13.13
CA TRP A 41 -11.04 -7.32 -13.42
C TRP A 41 -10.59 -6.31 -14.48
N ALA A 42 -11.43 -6.08 -15.48
CA ALA A 42 -11.12 -5.21 -16.61
C ALA A 42 -11.24 -3.70 -16.30
N MET A 43 -11.56 -3.33 -15.06
CA MET A 43 -11.74 -1.92 -14.65
C MET A 43 -10.54 -1.04 -14.98
N ARG A 44 -9.31 -1.57 -14.91
CA ARG A 44 -8.09 -0.84 -15.28
C ARG A 44 -8.03 -0.54 -16.78
N PHE A 45 -8.48 -1.48 -17.63
CA PHE A 45 -8.55 -1.28 -19.07
C PHE A 45 -9.61 -0.23 -19.43
N GLU A 46 -10.78 -0.26 -18.78
CA GLU A 46 -11.81 0.76 -18.95
C GLU A 46 -11.33 2.16 -18.51
N GLY A 47 -10.62 2.23 -17.39
CA GLY A 47 -10.00 3.47 -16.91
C GLY A 47 -8.97 4.02 -17.91
N LYS A 48 -8.10 3.17 -18.46
CA LYS A 48 -7.16 3.59 -19.52
C LYS A 48 -7.88 4.03 -20.79
N HIS A 49 -8.97 3.36 -21.16
CA HIS A 49 -9.77 3.68 -22.33
C HIS A 49 -10.41 5.08 -22.25
N HIS A 50 -10.70 5.60 -21.06
CA HIS A 50 -11.18 6.98 -20.88
C HIS A 50 -10.20 8.03 -21.46
N GLN A 51 -8.90 7.86 -21.25
CA GLN A 51 -7.88 8.78 -21.79
C GLN A 51 -7.94 8.83 -23.32
N PHE A 52 -8.04 7.66 -23.96
CA PHE A 52 -8.16 7.56 -25.42
C PHE A 52 -9.42 8.23 -25.94
N LYS A 53 -10.57 8.03 -25.28
CA LYS A 53 -11.83 8.70 -25.65
C LYS A 53 -11.72 10.23 -25.62
N ASN A 54 -11.07 10.78 -24.60
CA ASN A 54 -10.89 12.24 -24.49
C ASN A 54 -9.98 12.79 -25.59
N ILE A 55 -8.88 12.09 -25.87
CA ILE A 55 -7.96 12.46 -26.96
C ILE A 55 -8.70 12.43 -28.31
N SER A 56 -9.51 11.40 -28.57
CA SER A 56 -10.31 11.30 -29.80
C SER A 56 -11.25 12.49 -29.98
N LYS A 57 -11.89 12.98 -28.91
CA LYS A 57 -12.77 14.15 -28.97
C LYS A 57 -12.01 15.42 -29.35
N ILE A 58 -10.78 15.58 -28.88
CA ILE A 58 -9.94 16.77 -29.12
C ILE A 58 -9.33 16.75 -30.52
N MET A 59 -8.83 15.60 -30.97
CA MET A 59 -8.00 15.52 -32.18
C MET A 59 -8.74 15.77 -33.48
N LYS A 60 -10.09 15.72 -33.52
CA LYS A 60 -11.00 16.01 -34.65
C LYS A 60 -10.65 15.34 -36.00
N SER A 61 -9.60 14.52 -36.06
CA SER A 61 -9.14 13.76 -37.21
C SER A 61 -9.46 12.28 -36.96
N PHE A 62 -10.36 11.73 -37.78
CA PHE A 62 -10.81 10.35 -37.69
C PHE A 62 -10.09 9.41 -38.66
N LYS A 63 -9.20 9.94 -39.50
CA LYS A 63 -8.40 9.13 -40.43
C LYS A 63 -7.38 8.33 -39.63
N ASN A 64 -7.56 7.01 -39.59
CA ASN A 64 -6.71 6.08 -38.84
C ASN A 64 -6.58 6.40 -37.35
N LEU A 65 -7.71 6.70 -36.69
CA LEU A 65 -7.78 7.03 -35.27
C LEU A 65 -6.96 6.08 -34.34
N PRO A 66 -6.98 4.74 -34.50
CA PRO A 66 -6.18 3.86 -33.65
C PRO A 66 -4.67 4.13 -33.74
N LYS A 67 -4.16 4.40 -34.95
CA LYS A 67 -2.73 4.71 -35.16
C LYS A 67 -2.36 6.02 -34.47
N THR A 68 -3.20 7.03 -34.60
CA THR A 68 -3.00 8.33 -33.97
C THR A 68 -3.03 8.25 -32.44
N LEU A 69 -3.96 7.49 -31.87
CA LEU A 69 -4.04 7.24 -30.43
C LEU A 69 -2.83 6.46 -29.92
N ALA A 70 -2.39 5.44 -30.67
CA ALA A 70 -1.21 4.66 -30.33
C ALA A 70 0.05 5.52 -30.32
N ASN A 71 0.28 6.30 -31.39
CA ASN A 71 1.44 7.20 -31.48
C ASN A 71 1.45 8.20 -30.32
N ARG A 72 0.33 8.87 -30.06
CA ARG A 72 0.25 9.84 -28.96
C ARG A 72 0.47 9.20 -27.59
N HIS A 73 0.04 7.96 -27.41
CA HIS A 73 0.34 7.23 -26.18
C HIS A 73 1.84 6.93 -26.05
N GLN A 74 2.47 6.45 -27.12
CA GLN A 74 3.91 6.17 -27.15
C GLN A 74 4.74 7.46 -26.94
N ASP A 75 4.32 8.58 -27.52
CA ASP A 75 4.97 9.88 -27.32
C ASP A 75 4.88 10.35 -25.87
N GLY A 76 3.71 10.17 -25.22
CA GLY A 76 3.53 10.47 -23.80
C GLY A 76 4.43 9.59 -22.91
N VAL A 77 4.47 8.29 -23.20
CA VAL A 77 5.37 7.35 -22.50
C VAL A 77 6.82 7.79 -22.68
N ARG A 78 7.25 8.10 -23.91
CA ARG A 78 8.61 8.59 -24.19
C ARG A 78 8.91 9.87 -23.42
N ALA A 79 7.99 10.83 -23.36
CA ALA A 79 8.16 12.08 -22.63
C ALA A 79 8.35 11.83 -21.12
N ASP A 80 7.61 10.87 -20.54
CA ASP A 80 7.81 10.45 -19.15
C ASP A 80 9.21 9.85 -18.93
N PHE A 81 9.79 9.19 -19.94
CA PHE A 81 11.13 8.60 -19.90
C PHE A 81 12.27 9.56 -20.26
N ILE A 82 12.00 10.80 -20.71
CA ILE A 82 13.05 11.78 -20.99
C ILE A 82 13.48 12.42 -19.67
N SER A 83 14.68 12.06 -19.18
CA SER A 83 15.35 12.75 -18.08
C SER A 83 15.66 14.19 -18.49
N LEU A 84 15.07 15.14 -17.78
CA LEU A 84 15.34 16.57 -17.96
C LEU A 84 16.37 17.03 -16.92
N SER A 85 17.52 16.38 -16.85
CA SER A 85 18.60 16.70 -15.91
C SER A 85 19.94 16.10 -16.31
N ASN A 86 21.01 16.65 -15.72
CA ASN A 86 22.40 16.36 -16.05
C ASN A 86 22.73 14.88 -15.88
N ALA A 87 23.34 14.28 -16.92
CA ALA A 87 23.57 12.85 -17.13
C ALA A 87 24.38 12.07 -16.06
N ASN A 88 24.68 12.66 -14.90
CA ASN A 88 25.59 12.11 -13.89
C ASN A 88 24.91 11.76 -12.56
N ASP A 89 23.59 11.89 -12.40
CA ASP A 89 22.89 11.55 -11.16
C ASP A 89 21.94 10.34 -11.34
N PRO A 90 22.31 9.15 -10.81
CA PRO A 90 21.48 7.95 -10.87
C PRO A 90 20.14 8.08 -10.13
N SER A 91 20.00 9.07 -9.23
CA SER A 91 18.76 9.32 -8.49
C SER A 91 17.69 10.04 -9.31
N ASP A 92 18.05 10.60 -10.47
CA ASP A 92 17.15 11.34 -11.36
C ASP A 92 16.55 10.49 -12.50
N HIS A 93 16.58 9.17 -12.31
CA HIS A 93 15.94 8.24 -13.23
C HIS A 93 14.40 8.37 -13.13
N PRO A 94 13.66 8.38 -14.25
CA PRO A 94 12.20 8.55 -14.26
C PRO A 94 11.42 7.58 -13.37
N LEU A 95 11.96 6.39 -13.13
CA LEU A 95 11.38 5.39 -12.22
C LEU A 95 11.44 5.80 -10.74
N PHE A 96 12.38 6.66 -10.34
CA PHE A 96 12.63 7.05 -8.94
C PHE A 96 12.36 8.54 -8.66
N ARG A 97 12.05 9.32 -9.71
CA ARG A 97 11.90 10.79 -9.66
C ARG A 97 10.83 11.30 -8.69
N LYS A 98 9.85 10.48 -8.32
CA LYS A 98 8.82 10.82 -7.30
C LYS A 98 9.09 10.22 -5.93
N ASP A 99 10.03 9.29 -5.86
CA ASP A 99 10.17 8.39 -4.74
C ASP A 99 11.53 8.52 -4.07
N VAL A 100 12.48 9.33 -4.55
CA VAL A 100 13.78 9.49 -3.88
C VAL A 100 14.16 10.96 -3.75
N SER A 101 14.20 11.47 -2.51
CA SER A 101 14.89 12.72 -2.20
C SER A 101 16.11 12.42 -1.34
N LEU A 102 17.32 12.72 -1.82
CA LEU A 102 18.53 12.64 -1.01
C LEU A 102 18.48 13.69 0.09
N LEU A 103 18.57 13.25 1.36
CA LEU A 103 18.71 14.16 2.48
C LEU A 103 20.13 14.73 2.49
N LYS A 104 20.29 16.00 2.09
CA LYS A 104 21.53 16.73 2.37
C LYS A 104 21.57 17.08 3.86
N GLY A 105 22.37 16.32 4.61
CA GLY A 105 22.96 16.68 5.91
C GLY A 105 22.11 17.56 6.83
N GLY A 106 21.16 16.96 7.55
CA GLY A 106 20.59 17.51 8.78
C GLY A 106 20.94 16.59 9.94
N ASN A 107 21.26 17.15 11.11
CA ASN A 107 21.75 16.45 12.30
C ASN A 107 20.87 15.26 12.71
N ALA A 108 21.14 14.07 12.17
CA ALA A 108 20.51 12.83 12.59
C ALA A 108 21.29 12.23 13.76
N ARG A 109 20.57 11.91 14.84
CA ARG A 109 21.07 11.04 15.91
C ARG A 109 21.61 9.74 15.29
N LYS A 110 22.72 9.27 15.84
CA LYS A 110 23.50 8.12 15.39
C LYS A 110 22.58 6.90 15.21
N LEU A 111 22.21 6.58 13.96
CA LEU A 111 21.67 5.28 13.59
C LEU A 111 22.79 4.26 13.83
N SER A 112 22.55 3.28 14.71
CA SER A 112 23.50 2.19 14.92
C SER A 112 23.67 1.40 13.62
N GLY A 113 24.90 1.33 13.11
CA GLY A 113 25.24 0.50 11.94
C GLY A 113 25.52 1.25 10.63
N VAL A 114 25.15 2.54 10.53
CA VAL A 114 25.39 3.33 9.30
C VAL A 114 26.74 4.03 9.37
N LYS A 115 27.65 3.76 8.42
CA LYS A 115 28.89 4.52 8.28
C LYS A 115 28.54 5.92 7.75
N ARG A 116 29.27 6.95 8.20
CA ARG A 116 28.99 8.38 7.91
C ARG A 116 28.87 8.74 6.42
N ASP A 117 29.37 7.88 5.52
CA ASP A 117 29.44 8.12 4.08
C ASP A 117 28.41 7.32 3.26
N ASP A 118 27.55 6.52 3.89
CA ASP A 118 26.51 5.80 3.15
C ASP A 118 25.38 6.77 2.76
N ALA A 119 25.11 6.85 1.46
CA ALA A 119 24.03 7.69 0.93
C ALA A 119 22.68 7.18 1.43
N ILE A 120 22.00 7.98 2.26
CA ILE A 120 20.64 7.69 2.72
C ILE A 120 19.64 8.38 1.79
N ALA A 121 18.82 7.57 1.12
CA ALA A 121 17.73 8.02 0.28
C ALA A 121 16.42 8.05 1.10
N TYR A 122 15.69 9.16 1.07
CA TYR A 122 14.31 9.19 1.56
C TYR A 122 13.38 8.63 0.49
N ILE A 123 12.50 7.69 0.87
CA ILE A 123 11.58 7.04 -0.06
C ILE A 123 10.10 7.24 0.31
N SER A 124 9.25 7.41 -0.71
CA SER A 124 7.79 7.58 -0.53
C SER A 124 7.08 6.27 -0.13
N SER A 125 7.57 5.13 -0.62
CA SER A 125 7.07 3.80 -0.31
C SER A 125 8.11 2.72 -0.60
N ASN A 126 8.05 1.61 0.13
CA ASN A 126 8.89 0.44 -0.10
C ASN A 126 8.04 -0.84 0.00
N CYS A 127 8.26 -1.81 -0.87
CA CYS A 127 7.60 -3.11 -0.79
C CYS A 127 8.58 -4.17 -0.31
N VAL A 128 8.34 -4.71 0.88
CA VAL A 128 9.17 -5.74 1.50
C VAL A 128 8.33 -6.99 1.70
N HIS A 129 8.82 -8.14 1.22
CA HIS A 129 8.11 -9.42 1.22
C HIS A 129 6.68 -9.40 0.64
N GLY A 130 6.43 -8.50 -0.31
CA GLY A 130 5.12 -8.36 -0.96
C GLY A 130 4.15 -7.40 -0.25
N THR A 131 4.51 -6.86 0.91
CA THR A 131 3.77 -5.81 1.61
C THR A 131 4.35 -4.45 1.27
N CYS A 132 3.53 -3.54 0.75
CA CYS A 132 3.96 -2.19 0.40
C CYS A 132 3.68 -1.22 1.55
N PHE A 133 4.76 -0.73 2.15
CA PHE A 133 4.76 0.30 3.18
C PHE A 133 4.80 1.66 2.50
N LYS A 134 3.74 2.45 2.67
CA LYS A 134 3.64 3.80 2.13
C LYS A 134 3.42 4.76 3.27
N LYS A 135 4.06 5.93 3.19
CA LYS A 135 3.72 7.08 4.04
C LYS A 135 2.23 7.40 3.84
N ASP A 136 1.42 7.03 4.81
CA ASP A 136 0.00 7.34 4.86
C ASP A 136 -0.43 7.46 6.31
N LEU A 137 -1.41 8.31 6.58
CA LEU A 137 -1.91 8.59 7.93
C LEU A 137 -2.48 7.33 8.63
N ASN A 138 -2.82 6.32 7.83
CA ASN A 138 -3.40 5.07 8.30
C ASN A 138 -2.44 3.88 8.21
N THR A 139 -1.15 4.07 7.90
CA THR A 139 -0.18 2.97 7.93
C THR A 139 0.39 2.84 9.33
N ILE A 140 -0.14 1.91 10.12
CA ILE A 140 0.32 1.64 11.50
C ILE A 140 1.11 0.35 11.55
N LEU A 141 2.26 0.39 12.22
CA LEU A 141 3.13 -0.75 12.48
C LEU A 141 3.23 -1.00 13.98
N LEU A 142 3.51 -2.26 14.34
CA LEU A 142 3.89 -2.61 15.70
C LEU A 142 5.37 -2.25 15.88
N ALA A 143 5.64 -1.22 16.68
CA ALA A 143 6.99 -0.69 16.85
C ALA A 143 7.80 -1.50 17.87
N GLN A 144 7.19 -1.79 19.02
CA GLN A 144 7.81 -2.56 20.09
C GLN A 144 6.74 -3.13 21.04
N MET A 145 7.15 -4.06 21.91
CA MET A 145 6.38 -4.51 23.05
C MET A 145 7.04 -3.96 24.33
N THR A 146 6.33 -3.13 25.09
CA THR A 146 6.83 -2.59 26.37
C THR A 146 5.92 -3.09 27.48
N ASP A 147 6.48 -3.71 28.52
CA ASP A 147 5.74 -4.21 29.69
C ASP A 147 4.49 -5.04 29.35
N SER A 148 4.62 -5.96 28.38
CA SER A 148 3.54 -6.81 27.82
C SER A 148 2.42 -6.07 27.06
N GLN A 149 2.58 -4.77 26.80
CA GLN A 149 1.66 -3.98 25.96
C GLN A 149 2.27 -3.66 24.59
N PRO A 150 1.51 -3.83 23.50
CA PRO A 150 1.97 -3.44 22.17
C PRO A 150 2.02 -1.92 22.05
N VAL A 151 3.12 -1.40 21.52
CA VAL A 151 3.29 0.01 21.18
C VAL A 151 3.21 0.15 19.67
N PHE A 152 2.23 0.91 19.21
CA PHE A 152 1.98 1.12 17.79
C PHE A 152 2.64 2.42 17.31
N GLY A 153 2.97 2.49 16.02
CA GLY A 153 3.53 3.69 15.42
C GLY A 153 3.04 3.93 14.00
N SER A 154 2.74 5.17 13.64
CA SER A 154 2.42 5.55 12.26
C SER A 154 3.68 5.78 11.45
N LEU A 155 3.68 5.28 10.22
CA LEU A 155 4.81 5.41 9.32
C LEU A 155 4.89 6.82 8.73
N GLU A 156 5.84 7.60 9.21
CA GLU A 156 6.09 8.96 8.73
C GLU A 156 7.15 9.01 7.64
N ASN A 157 8.25 8.28 7.84
CA ASN A 157 9.41 8.32 6.95
C ASN A 157 9.92 6.91 6.62
N VAL A 158 10.35 6.73 5.38
CA VAL A 158 11.09 5.53 4.95
C VAL A 158 12.45 6.00 4.44
N TRP A 159 13.50 5.40 4.98
CA TRP A 159 14.88 5.66 4.57
C TRP A 159 15.50 4.38 4.02
N LEU A 160 16.26 4.52 2.95
CA LEU A 160 17.01 3.44 2.33
C LEU A 160 18.49 3.75 2.43
N SER A 161 19.25 2.81 2.99
CA SER A 161 20.69 2.71 2.84
C SER A 161 21.03 1.65 1.79
N ALA A 162 22.28 1.56 1.35
CA ALA A 162 22.72 0.63 0.30
C ALA A 162 22.31 -0.83 0.54
N THR A 163 22.14 -1.23 1.81
CA THR A 163 21.86 -2.61 2.21
C THR A 163 20.69 -2.77 3.19
N HIS A 164 20.20 -1.69 3.79
CA HIS A 164 19.21 -1.74 4.88
C HIS A 164 18.10 -0.70 4.66
N VAL A 165 16.89 -1.02 5.14
CA VAL A 165 15.72 -0.12 5.08
C VAL A 165 15.35 0.25 6.51
N PHE A 166 15.16 1.54 6.76
CA PHE A 166 14.77 2.07 8.05
C PHE A 166 13.41 2.76 7.96
N PHE A 167 12.58 2.57 8.97
CA PHE A 167 11.29 3.22 9.14
C PHE A 167 11.33 4.20 10.30
N GLY A 168 10.87 5.42 10.06
CA GLY A 168 10.63 6.44 11.07
C GLY A 168 9.17 6.42 11.48
N LEU A 169 8.90 6.00 12.71
CA LEU A 169 7.58 5.85 13.29
C LEU A 169 7.27 6.98 14.28
N LYS A 170 6.06 7.54 14.20
CA LYS A 170 5.49 8.34 15.28
C LYS A 170 4.72 7.41 16.21
N LEU A 171 5.22 7.23 17.43
CA LEU A 171 4.64 6.28 18.38
C LEU A 171 3.31 6.79 18.96
N TYR A 172 2.43 5.84 19.26
CA TYR A 172 1.18 6.02 19.98
C TYR A 172 1.24 5.28 21.30
N LYS A 173 0.61 5.84 22.32
CA LYS A 173 0.43 5.16 23.60
C LYS A 173 -0.80 4.29 23.52
N THR A 174 -0.68 3.05 23.96
CA THR A 174 -1.83 2.14 24.09
C THR A 174 -2.52 2.43 25.41
N ALA A 175 -3.80 2.84 25.34
CA ALA A 175 -4.57 3.25 26.51
C ALA A 175 -5.31 2.07 27.15
N ASP A 176 -6.01 1.27 26.34
CA ASP A 176 -6.80 0.13 26.80
C ASP A 176 -7.01 -0.89 25.67
N PHE A 177 -7.47 -2.10 26.01
CA PHE A 177 -7.89 -3.11 25.05
C PHE A 177 -9.40 -3.33 25.14
N SER A 178 -10.11 -3.02 24.06
CA SER A 178 -11.55 -3.26 23.97
C SER A 178 -11.80 -4.70 23.51
N ILE A 179 -12.36 -5.51 24.40
CA ILE A 179 -12.74 -6.91 24.12
C ILE A 179 -13.85 -6.96 23.06
N ASP A 180 -14.83 -6.05 23.11
CA ASP A 180 -15.97 -6.02 22.19
C ASP A 180 -15.55 -5.78 20.73
N LEU A 181 -14.53 -4.94 20.53
CA LEU A 181 -13.98 -4.62 19.21
C LEU A 181 -12.77 -5.47 18.85
N ASN A 182 -12.26 -6.28 19.79
CA ASN A 182 -10.98 -6.97 19.70
C ASN A 182 -9.84 -6.06 19.19
N ALA A 183 -9.77 -4.85 19.75
CA ALA A 183 -8.91 -3.78 19.26
C ALA A 183 -8.26 -2.99 20.39
N TYR A 184 -7.03 -2.51 20.14
CA TYR A 184 -6.28 -1.69 21.07
C TYR A 184 -6.64 -0.22 20.86
N GLN A 185 -7.06 0.45 21.93
CA GLN A 185 -7.24 1.90 21.94
C GLN A 185 -5.87 2.57 21.97
N ILE A 186 -5.65 3.48 21.03
CA ILE A 186 -4.42 4.24 20.90
C ILE A 186 -4.67 5.73 21.12
N GLU A 187 -3.71 6.38 21.76
CA GLU A 187 -3.71 7.83 22.02
C GLU A 187 -2.42 8.44 21.49
N GLU A 188 -2.53 9.65 20.94
CA GLU A 188 -1.37 10.43 20.52
C GLU A 188 -0.65 10.96 21.76
N GLU A 189 0.67 10.75 21.82
CA GLU A 189 1.48 11.31 22.89
C GLU A 189 1.60 12.84 22.70
N GLU A 190 1.21 13.62 23.72
CA GLU A 190 1.18 15.10 23.63
C GLU A 190 2.57 15.75 23.54
N MET A 191 3.61 15.01 23.92
CA MET A 191 5.00 15.45 23.78
C MET A 191 5.53 15.05 22.41
N ALA A 192 6.24 15.96 21.74
CA ALA A 192 6.91 15.67 20.48
C ALA A 192 8.12 14.75 20.71
N THR A 193 7.85 13.48 21.00
CA THR A 193 8.84 12.41 21.01
C THR A 193 9.32 12.29 19.57
N GLY A 194 10.62 12.50 19.33
CA GLY A 194 11.20 12.40 17.99
C GLY A 194 10.88 11.05 17.34
N LEU A 195 11.01 10.96 16.01
CA LEU A 195 10.72 9.73 15.27
C LEU A 195 11.50 8.53 15.85
N PHE A 196 10.77 7.47 16.19
CA PHE A 196 11.36 6.19 16.55
C PHE A 196 11.84 5.51 15.27
N VAL A 197 13.12 5.15 15.22
CA VAL A 197 13.70 4.56 14.01
C VAL A 197 13.93 3.08 14.21
N ILE A 198 13.32 2.26 13.35
CA ILE A 198 13.45 0.81 13.37
C ILE A 198 13.94 0.32 12.00
N GLU A 199 14.78 -0.70 11.99
CA GLU A 199 15.14 -1.39 10.75
C GLU A 199 14.02 -2.36 10.35
N VAL A 200 13.77 -2.52 9.06
CA VAL A 200 12.75 -3.47 8.58
C VAL A 200 13.03 -4.91 9.03
N GLY A 201 14.30 -5.30 9.17
CA GLY A 201 14.67 -6.62 9.68
C GLY A 201 14.29 -6.85 11.15
N ASP A 202 14.17 -5.78 11.93
CA ASP A 202 13.87 -5.83 13.37
C ASP A 202 12.37 -5.63 13.66
N LEU A 203 11.52 -5.51 12.63
CA LEU A 203 10.07 -5.41 12.80
C LEU A 203 9.52 -6.70 13.41
N LEU A 204 8.83 -6.56 14.55
CA LEU A 204 8.14 -7.66 15.21
C LEU A 204 7.04 -8.28 14.32
N MET A 205 6.44 -7.47 13.46
CA MET A 205 5.38 -7.90 12.54
C MET A 205 5.43 -7.11 11.24
N THR A 206 5.33 -7.81 10.11
CA THR A 206 5.30 -7.22 8.76
C THR A 206 3.90 -6.79 8.31
N SER A 207 2.87 -7.13 9.09
CA SER A 207 1.48 -6.79 8.81
C SER A 207 1.20 -5.30 9.06
N VAL A 208 0.71 -4.61 8.04
CA VAL A 208 0.28 -3.21 8.13
C VAL A 208 -1.12 -3.16 8.75
N MET A 209 -1.27 -2.33 9.77
CA MET A 209 -2.54 -2.07 10.46
C MET A 209 -3.09 -0.69 10.11
N HIS A 210 -4.35 -0.46 10.42
CA HIS A 210 -5.06 0.79 10.16
C HIS A 210 -5.74 1.34 11.42
N ILE A 211 -5.82 2.67 11.52
CA ILE A 211 -6.56 3.35 12.57
C ILE A 211 -8.05 3.38 12.22
N TYR A 212 -8.88 2.96 13.16
CA TYR A 212 -10.33 3.08 13.12
C TYR A 212 -10.80 4.08 14.17
N LYS A 213 -11.76 4.94 13.83
CA LYS A 213 -12.36 5.89 14.78
C LYS A 213 -13.72 5.38 15.22
N HIS A 214 -13.91 5.21 16.52
CA HIS A 214 -15.19 4.81 17.11
C HIS A 214 -15.43 5.61 18.39
N GLU A 215 -16.62 6.20 18.53
CA GLU A 215 -17.04 6.97 19.71
C GLU A 215 -16.00 7.99 20.24
N ARG A 216 -15.31 8.67 19.31
CA ARG A 216 -14.22 9.66 19.55
C ARG A 216 -12.86 9.08 19.96
N CYS A 217 -12.73 7.78 20.12
CA CYS A 217 -11.46 7.10 20.37
C CYS A 217 -10.88 6.52 19.08
N GLN A 218 -9.56 6.33 19.06
CA GLN A 218 -8.83 5.71 17.96
C GLN A 218 -8.45 4.28 18.34
N TYR A 219 -8.65 3.34 17.43
CA TYR A 219 -8.42 1.92 17.66
C TYR A 219 -7.56 1.31 16.55
N VAL A 220 -6.75 0.33 16.93
CA VAL A 220 -5.95 -0.49 16.02
C VAL A 220 -6.29 -1.94 16.27
N CYS A 221 -6.69 -2.64 15.20
CA CYS A 221 -6.97 -4.08 15.23
C CYS A 221 -5.80 -4.82 14.59
N PRO A 222 -4.94 -5.47 15.37
CA PRO A 222 -3.95 -6.39 14.81
C PRO A 222 -4.66 -7.64 14.30
N GLY A 223 -4.19 -8.20 13.18
CA GLY A 223 -4.72 -9.45 12.62
C GLY A 223 -4.21 -10.70 13.33
N GLU A 224 -3.08 -10.58 14.03
CA GLU A 224 -2.44 -11.60 14.86
C GLU A 224 -2.19 -10.98 16.25
N ASP A 225 -2.44 -11.74 17.32
CA ASP A 225 -2.31 -11.21 18.68
C ASP A 225 -0.84 -10.88 19.00
N PRO A 226 -0.50 -9.61 19.30
CA PRO A 226 0.88 -9.21 19.56
C PRO A 226 1.54 -9.92 20.74
N SER A 227 0.73 -10.42 21.69
CA SER A 227 1.19 -11.21 22.84
C SER A 227 1.81 -12.53 22.44
N THR A 228 1.41 -13.12 21.31
CA THR A 228 1.98 -14.39 20.82
C THR A 228 3.44 -14.27 20.34
N LEU A 229 3.90 -13.04 20.11
CA LEU A 229 5.27 -12.75 19.69
C LEU A 229 6.28 -12.76 20.86
N LEU A 230 5.81 -12.80 22.12
CA LEU A 230 6.67 -12.92 23.31
C LEU A 230 7.00 -14.37 23.68
N ASP A 231 6.25 -15.34 23.13
CA ASP A 231 6.37 -16.77 23.48
C ASP A 231 7.35 -17.55 22.57
N ASN A 232 8.08 -16.88 21.68
CA ASN A 232 9.11 -17.46 20.80
C ASN A 232 10.52 -16.94 21.10
#